data_AF-A0A7W7MFL9-F1
#
_entry.id   AF-A0A7W7MFL9-F1
#
_cell.length_a   1.000
_cell.length_b   1.000
_cell.length_c   1.000
_cell.angle_alpha   90.00
_cell.angle_beta   90.00
_cell.angle_gamma   90.00
#
_symmetry.space_group_name_H-M   'P 1'
#
loop_
_entity.id
_entity.type
_entity.pdbx_description
1 polymer ?
#
loop_
_entity_poly.entity_id
_entity_poly.type
_entity_poly.pdbx_seq_one_letter_code
_entity_poly.pdbx_strand_id
1 'polypeptide(L)'
;MSLGDAESGGTAALRALAHPVRLQIMSLLTGAALTAAEVARELGITHANASYHLRNLQSGGLIVVAGEEKIRGGVAKRYRYDAVNDRGPLASEGKRALYPAAAQELIRRSAGGPGPGPGVLGDGEFWVDPDVWKEIRDRIAAALVDLHAAAQPPRTPGTIRTSTTVALFEMAAE
;
A
#
# COMPACT_ATOMS: atom_id res chain seq x y z
N MET A 1 -23.53 -4.11 14.23
CA MET A 1 -22.83 -3.84 12.96
C MET A 1 -23.53 -4.65 11.89
N SER A 2 -24.09 -3.99 10.88
CA SER A 2 -24.88 -4.64 9.83
C SER A 2 -23.94 -5.21 8.76
N LEU A 3 -24.25 -6.41 8.23
CA LEU A 3 -23.51 -7.07 7.16
C LEU A 3 -23.36 -6.19 5.89
N GLY A 4 -24.23 -5.19 5.70
CA GLY A 4 -24.19 -4.25 4.57
C GLY A 4 -23.08 -3.17 4.66
N ASP A 5 -22.56 -2.86 5.85
CA ASP A 5 -21.53 -1.82 6.00
C ASP A 5 -20.14 -2.32 5.58
N ALA A 6 -19.88 -3.63 5.74
CA ALA A 6 -18.60 -4.26 5.39
C ALA A 6 -18.40 -4.40 3.88
N GLU A 7 -19.45 -4.73 3.11
CA GLU A 7 -19.36 -4.85 1.64
C GLU A 7 -19.18 -3.49 0.94
N SER A 8 -19.86 -2.45 1.44
CA SER A 8 -19.75 -1.08 0.93
C SER A 8 -18.37 -0.46 1.18
N GLY A 9 -17.81 -0.69 2.37
CA GLY A 9 -16.45 -0.28 2.73
C GLY A 9 -15.37 -0.96 1.88
N GLY A 10 -15.51 -2.27 1.65
CA GLY A 10 -14.59 -3.04 0.81
C GLY A 10 -14.49 -2.50 -0.62
N THR A 11 -15.63 -2.18 -1.25
CA THR A 11 -15.64 -1.68 -2.64
C THR A 11 -15.04 -0.27 -2.75
N ALA A 12 -15.29 0.60 -1.77
CA ALA A 12 -14.72 1.94 -1.71
C ALA A 12 -13.20 1.93 -1.50
N ALA A 13 -12.70 1.07 -0.60
CA ALA A 13 -11.27 0.84 -0.37
C ALA A 13 -10.57 0.37 -1.64
N LEU A 14 -11.16 -0.60 -2.35
CA LEU A 14 -10.61 -1.14 -3.59
C LEU A 14 -10.50 -0.09 -4.71
N ARG A 15 -11.53 0.74 -4.90
CA ARG A 15 -11.44 1.89 -5.83
C ARG A 15 -10.39 2.90 -5.37
N ALA A 16 -10.25 3.12 -4.07
CA ALA A 16 -9.21 3.98 -3.51
C ALA A 16 -7.78 3.41 -3.67
N LEU A 17 -7.59 2.11 -3.89
CA LEU A 17 -6.26 1.56 -4.21
C LEU A 17 -5.93 1.57 -5.71
N ALA A 18 -6.95 1.61 -6.58
CA ALA A 18 -6.81 1.50 -8.03
C ALA A 18 -6.19 2.73 -8.75
N HIS A 19 -5.38 3.54 -8.05
CA HIS A 19 -4.73 4.71 -8.64
C HIS A 19 -3.26 4.77 -8.22
N PRO A 20 -2.31 4.92 -9.16
CA PRO A 20 -0.88 4.87 -8.87
C PRO A 20 -0.44 5.82 -7.77
N VAL A 21 -0.91 7.07 -7.81
CA VAL A 21 -0.57 8.07 -6.77
C VAL A 21 -1.03 7.63 -5.38
N ARG A 22 -2.16 6.93 -5.25
CA ARG A 22 -2.65 6.48 -3.94
C ARG A 22 -1.80 5.34 -3.39
N LEU A 23 -1.31 4.43 -4.25
CA LEU A 23 -0.32 3.42 -3.87
C LEU A 23 1.01 4.06 -3.45
N GLN A 24 1.45 5.12 -4.14
CA GLN A 24 2.64 5.88 -3.76
C GLN A 24 2.48 6.56 -2.40
N ILE A 25 1.33 7.21 -2.15
CA ILE A 25 1.02 7.82 -0.86
C ILE A 25 1.04 6.76 0.24
N MET A 26 0.39 5.63 0.05
CA MET A 26 0.40 4.54 1.04
C MET A 26 1.82 4.06 1.34
N SER A 27 2.66 3.88 0.33
CA SER A 27 4.06 3.49 0.54
C SER A 27 4.83 4.50 1.42
N LEU A 28 4.57 5.81 1.28
CA LEU A 28 5.16 6.82 2.16
C LEU A 28 4.63 6.72 3.60
N LEU A 29 3.33 6.47 3.74
CA LEU A 29 2.64 6.42 5.03
C LEU A 29 2.89 5.13 5.82
N THR A 30 3.48 4.11 5.20
CA THR A 30 3.93 2.88 5.87
C THR A 30 5.07 3.17 6.86
N GLY A 31 6.07 3.95 6.45
CA GLY A 31 7.27 4.22 7.27
C GLY A 31 7.17 5.44 8.18
N ALA A 32 6.18 6.31 7.99
CA ALA A 32 6.01 7.53 8.79
C ALA A 32 4.59 8.09 8.76
N ALA A 33 4.21 8.79 9.83
CA ALA A 33 3.02 9.63 9.82
C ALA A 33 3.33 10.98 9.14
N LEU A 34 2.67 11.28 8.02
CA LEU A 34 2.94 12.48 7.21
C LEU A 34 1.70 13.36 7.04
N THR A 35 1.94 14.67 6.94
CA THR A 35 0.96 15.68 6.55
C THR A 35 0.76 15.72 5.04
N ALA A 36 -0.33 16.36 4.58
CA ALA A 36 -0.58 16.60 3.16
C ALA A 36 0.56 17.40 2.49
N ALA A 37 1.18 18.34 3.20
CA ALA A 37 2.29 19.12 2.70
C ALA A 37 3.57 18.29 2.52
N GLU A 38 3.88 17.40 3.47
CA GLU A 38 5.01 16.48 3.35
C GLU A 38 4.77 15.50 2.20
N VAL A 39 3.58 14.90 2.09
CA VAL A 39 3.22 14.01 0.97
C VAL A 39 3.36 14.73 -0.38
N ALA A 40 2.86 15.96 -0.48
CA ALA A 40 2.97 16.76 -1.70
C ALA A 40 4.43 16.99 -2.11
N ARG A 41 5.29 17.33 -1.14
CA ARG A 41 6.73 17.51 -1.35
C ARG A 41 7.43 16.21 -1.76
N GLU A 42 7.12 15.10 -1.09
CA GLU A 42 7.71 13.80 -1.36
C GLU A 42 7.40 13.29 -2.78
N LEU A 43 6.18 13.55 -3.26
CA LEU A 43 5.71 13.07 -4.57
C LEU A 43 5.81 14.10 -5.70
N GLY A 44 6.18 15.35 -5.41
CA GLY A 44 6.22 16.42 -6.41
C GLY A 44 4.84 16.78 -6.97
N ILE A 45 3.78 16.63 -6.18
CA ILE A 45 2.40 16.98 -6.56
C ILE A 45 1.91 18.21 -5.81
N THR A 46 0.80 18.80 -6.26
CA THR A 46 0.22 19.96 -5.56
C THR A 46 -0.36 19.56 -4.20
N HIS A 47 -0.33 20.48 -3.23
CA HIS A 47 -0.95 20.28 -1.92
C HIS A 47 -2.44 19.91 -2.02
N ALA A 48 -3.16 20.53 -2.97
CA ALA A 48 -4.56 20.22 -3.23
C ALA A 48 -4.75 18.76 -3.70
N ASN A 49 -3.87 18.27 -4.59
CA ASN A 49 -3.92 16.90 -5.07
C ASN A 49 -3.59 15.88 -3.97
N ALA A 50 -2.55 16.14 -3.17
CA ALA A 50 -2.21 15.32 -2.01
C ALA A 50 -3.39 15.25 -1.01
N SER A 51 -4.01 16.38 -0.69
CA SER A 51 -5.15 16.47 0.22
C SER A 51 -6.38 15.73 -0.32
N TYR A 52 -6.61 15.76 -1.64
CA TYR A 52 -7.67 15.00 -2.28
C TYR A 52 -7.47 13.49 -2.12
N HIS A 53 -6.28 13.00 -2.43
CA HIS A 53 -5.97 11.57 -2.31
C HIS A 53 -6.00 11.06 -0.86
N LEU A 54 -5.47 11.83 0.09
CA LEU A 54 -5.50 11.47 1.52
C LEU A 54 -6.94 11.35 2.03
N ARG A 55 -7.83 12.27 1.66
CA ARG A 55 -9.26 12.16 2.02
C ARG A 55 -9.89 10.91 1.44
N ASN A 56 -9.61 10.58 0.18
CA ASN A 56 -10.17 9.38 -0.44
C ASN A 56 -9.67 8.10 0.23
N LEU A 57 -8.37 8.03 0.55
CA LEU A 57 -7.77 6.91 1.27
C LEU A 57 -8.36 6.78 2.68
N GLN A 58 -8.54 7.90 3.38
CA GLN A 58 -9.13 7.92 4.72
C GLN A 58 -10.61 7.49 4.70
N SER A 59 -11.40 8.01 3.75
CA SER A 59 -12.80 7.60 3.58
C SER A 59 -12.95 6.13 3.21
N GLY A 60 -11.96 5.56 2.54
CA GLY A 60 -11.87 4.13 2.26
C GLY A 60 -11.33 3.28 3.42
N GLY A 61 -11.01 3.88 4.57
CA GLY A 61 -10.49 3.16 5.74
C GLY A 61 -9.04 2.68 5.63
N LEU A 62 -8.32 3.10 4.58
CA LEU A 62 -6.95 2.62 4.31
C LEU A 62 -5.88 3.35 5.12
N ILE A 63 -6.19 4.55 5.60
CA ILE A 63 -5.28 5.37 6.42
C ILE A 63 -6.05 5.99 7.58
N VAL A 64 -5.33 6.27 8.65
CA VAL A 64 -5.87 6.90 9.87
C VAL A 64 -5.13 8.18 10.20
N VAL A 65 -5.79 9.09 10.92
CA VAL A 65 -5.14 10.27 11.50
C VAL A 65 -4.33 9.81 12.72
N ALA A 66 -3.01 9.96 12.64
CA ALA A 66 -2.06 9.56 13.67
C ALA A 66 -1.64 10.71 14.60
N GLY A 67 -2.08 11.93 14.30
CA GLY A 67 -1.77 13.10 15.10
C GLY A 67 -2.10 14.39 14.38
N GLU A 68 -1.92 15.49 15.10
CA GLU A 68 -2.16 16.84 14.61
C GLU A 68 -1.00 17.76 15.00
N GLU A 69 -0.67 18.71 14.13
CA GLU A 69 0.42 19.66 14.31
C GLU A 69 -0.09 21.08 14.11
N LYS A 70 0.24 22.00 15.03
CA LYS A 70 -0.12 23.42 14.88
C LYS A 70 0.80 24.06 13.84
N ILE A 71 0.20 24.70 12.84
CA ILE A 71 0.89 25.44 11.79
C ILE A 71 0.42 26.89 11.74
N ARG A 72 1.15 27.76 11.02
CA ARG A 72 0.70 29.14 10.80
C ARG A 72 -0.64 29.12 10.07
N GLY A 73 -1.70 29.55 10.76
CA GLY A 73 -3.05 29.63 10.22
C GLY A 73 -3.93 28.39 10.40
N GLY A 74 -3.53 27.39 11.19
CA GLY A 74 -4.42 26.27 11.50
C GLY A 74 -3.75 25.04 12.10
N VAL A 75 -4.35 23.87 11.85
CA VAL A 75 -3.89 22.56 12.31
C VAL A 75 -3.71 21.64 11.11
N ALA A 76 -2.56 20.99 11.00
CA ALA A 76 -2.25 19.99 9.99
C ALA A 76 -2.41 18.59 10.58
N LYS A 77 -3.20 17.74 9.91
CA LYS A 77 -3.33 16.31 10.26
C LYS A 77 -2.14 15.53 9.72
N ARG A 78 -1.61 14.63 10.55
CA ARG A 78 -0.64 13.60 10.15
C ARG A 78 -1.39 12.29 9.94
N TYR A 79 -1.20 11.67 8.79
CA TYR A 79 -1.82 10.41 8.41
C TYR A 79 -0.81 9.28 8.47
N ARG A 80 -1.24 8.06 8.82
CA ARG A 80 -0.41 6.84 8.71
C ARG A 80 -1.18 5.74 7.99
N TYR A 81 -0.45 4.82 7.39
CA TYR A 81 -1.04 3.58 6.92
C TYR A 81 -1.40 2.67 8.10
N ASP A 82 -2.58 2.05 8.02
CA ASP A 82 -3.05 1.09 9.02
C ASP A 82 -2.90 -0.34 8.49
N ALA A 83 -1.66 -0.84 8.51
CA ALA A 83 -1.32 -2.19 8.03
C ALA A 83 -1.98 -3.33 8.83
N VAL A 84 -2.59 -3.04 9.97
CA VAL A 84 -3.28 -4.02 10.81
C VAL A 84 -4.71 -4.17 10.35
N ASN A 85 -5.39 -3.05 10.08
CA ASN A 85 -6.80 -3.05 9.67
C ASN A 85 -7.01 -3.20 8.15
N ASP A 86 -5.98 -2.97 7.33
CA ASP A 86 -6.01 -3.23 5.88
C ASP A 86 -5.85 -4.73 5.52
N ARG A 87 -6.14 -5.63 6.47
CA ARG A 87 -6.05 -7.09 6.29
C ARG A 87 -7.43 -7.69 6.10
N GLY A 88 -7.97 -7.52 4.91
CA GLY A 88 -9.20 -8.17 4.47
C GLY A 88 -8.97 -9.01 3.22
N PRO A 89 -9.77 -10.07 2.98
CA PRO A 89 -9.76 -10.75 1.69
C PRO A 89 -10.09 -9.74 0.58
N LEU A 90 -9.21 -9.65 -0.42
CA LEU A 90 -9.47 -8.86 -1.62
C LEU A 90 -10.54 -9.57 -2.45
N ALA A 91 -11.74 -8.98 -2.53
CA ALA A 91 -12.78 -9.42 -3.44
C ALA A 91 -12.29 -9.40 -4.90
N SER A 92 -12.89 -10.22 -5.77
CA SER A 92 -12.47 -10.37 -7.17
C SER A 92 -12.43 -9.05 -7.95
N GLU A 93 -13.40 -8.15 -7.73
CA GLU A 93 -13.38 -6.80 -8.31
C GLU A 93 -12.20 -5.96 -7.82
N GLY A 94 -11.81 -6.16 -6.57
CA GLY A 94 -10.66 -5.53 -5.95
C GLY A 94 -9.35 -5.92 -6.58
N LYS A 95 -9.18 -7.22 -6.85
CA LYS A 95 -8.02 -7.75 -7.57
C LYS A 95 -7.89 -7.10 -8.95
N ARG A 96 -8.99 -7.01 -9.71
CA ARG A 96 -9.02 -6.41 -11.06
C ARG A 96 -8.61 -4.93 -11.07
N ALA A 97 -8.91 -4.19 -10.01
CA ALA A 97 -8.57 -2.77 -9.91
C ALA A 97 -7.16 -2.55 -9.35
N LEU A 98 -6.74 -3.35 -8.37
CA LEU A 98 -5.46 -3.22 -7.67
C LEU A 98 -4.28 -3.74 -8.50
N TYR A 99 -4.40 -4.91 -9.14
CA TYR A 99 -3.26 -5.54 -9.81
C TYR A 99 -2.69 -4.71 -10.97
N PRO A 100 -3.51 -4.08 -11.84
CA PRO A 100 -2.98 -3.17 -12.86
C PRO A 100 -2.24 -1.97 -12.26
N ALA A 101 -2.75 -1.38 -11.19
CA ALA A 101 -2.10 -0.26 -10.51
C ALA A 101 -0.78 -0.68 -9.84
N ALA A 102 -0.74 -1.87 -9.23
CA ALA A 102 0.47 -2.45 -8.65
C ALA A 102 1.52 -2.78 -9.73
N ALA A 103 1.09 -3.29 -10.89
CA ALA A 103 1.97 -3.54 -12.03
C ALA A 103 2.53 -2.23 -12.61
N GLN A 104 1.72 -1.18 -12.75
CA GLN A 104 2.20 0.15 -13.15
C GLN A 104 3.25 0.70 -12.17
N GLU A 105 3.05 0.51 -10.87
CA GLU A 105 4.04 0.89 -9.87
C GLU A 105 5.31 0.04 -9.93
N LEU A 106 5.20 -1.27 -10.18
CA LEU A 106 6.37 -2.14 -10.40
C LEU A 106 7.21 -1.62 -11.58
N ILE A 107 6.58 -1.33 -12.72
CA ILE A 107 7.23 -0.77 -13.91
C ILE A 107 7.91 0.57 -13.59
N ARG A 108 7.19 1.48 -12.91
CA ARG A 108 7.73 2.80 -12.54
C ARG A 108 8.95 2.68 -11.63
N ARG A 109 8.91 1.76 -10.65
CA ARG A 109 10.00 1.57 -9.66
C ARG A 109 11.21 0.88 -10.28
N SER A 110 11.02 -0.07 -11.20
CA SER A 110 12.11 -0.76 -11.87
C SER A 110 12.84 0.12 -12.90
N ALA A 111 12.14 1.04 -13.54
CA ALA A 111 12.72 1.95 -14.55
C ALA A 111 13.78 2.92 -13.98
N GLY A 112 13.75 3.21 -12.68
CA GLY A 112 14.67 4.15 -12.02
C GLY A 112 15.59 3.51 -10.98
N GLY A 113 15.69 2.17 -10.96
CA GLY A 113 16.50 1.44 -10.00
C GLY A 113 18.01 1.60 -10.22
N PRO A 114 18.85 1.32 -9.21
CA PRO A 114 20.27 1.11 -9.45
C PRO A 114 20.48 0.00 -10.49
N GLY A 115 21.67 -0.03 -11.12
CA GLY A 115 22.08 -1.12 -12.01
C GLY A 115 22.03 -2.50 -11.31
N PRO A 116 22.44 -3.59 -11.99
CA PRO A 116 22.25 -4.95 -11.50
C PRO A 116 22.73 -5.13 -10.05
N GLY A 117 21.86 -5.70 -9.21
CA GLY A 117 22.09 -5.93 -7.79
C GLY A 117 21.25 -7.10 -7.29
N PRO A 118 21.35 -7.45 -5.99
CA PRO A 118 20.59 -8.55 -5.41
C PRO A 118 19.08 -8.29 -5.56
N GLY A 119 18.39 -9.22 -6.21
CA GLY A 119 16.94 -9.17 -6.42
C GLY A 119 16.36 -10.57 -6.47
N VAL A 120 15.09 -10.70 -6.10
CA VAL A 120 14.32 -11.93 -6.24
C VAL A 120 13.13 -11.61 -7.12
N LEU A 121 13.01 -12.32 -8.24
CA LEU A 121 11.79 -12.40 -9.02
C LEU A 121 11.37 -13.86 -9.05
N GLY A 122 10.26 -14.17 -8.39
CA GLY A 122 9.57 -15.45 -8.53
C GLY A 122 8.22 -15.20 -9.17
N ASP A 123 8.04 -15.65 -10.40
CA ASP A 123 6.80 -15.59 -11.15
C ASP A 123 6.55 -16.97 -11.77
N GLY A 124 5.31 -17.45 -11.68
CA GLY A 124 4.95 -18.78 -12.17
C GLY A 124 3.61 -19.28 -11.64
N GLU A 125 3.06 -20.23 -12.38
CA GLU A 125 1.89 -21.02 -11.98
C GLU A 125 2.37 -22.35 -11.39
N PHE A 126 1.84 -22.73 -10.24
CA PHE A 126 2.28 -23.91 -9.49
C PHE A 126 1.09 -24.76 -9.04
N TRP A 127 1.25 -26.07 -9.08
CA TRP A 127 0.34 -27.04 -8.50
C TRP A 127 0.98 -27.59 -7.22
N VAL A 128 0.39 -27.27 -6.08
CA VAL A 128 0.94 -27.60 -4.76
C VAL A 128 -0.18 -28.07 -3.84
N ASP A 129 0.18 -28.86 -2.82
CA ASP A 129 -0.76 -29.27 -1.79
C ASP A 129 -1.35 -28.03 -1.06
N PRO A 130 -2.64 -28.04 -0.69
CA PRO A 130 -3.29 -26.90 -0.03
C PRO A 130 -2.60 -26.46 1.28
N ASP A 131 -2.08 -27.40 2.05
CA ASP A 131 -1.34 -27.10 3.29
C ASP A 131 0.00 -26.40 3.01
N VAL A 132 0.70 -26.84 1.96
CA VAL A 132 1.94 -26.20 1.49
C VAL A 132 1.67 -24.79 0.98
N TRP A 133 0.59 -24.62 0.20
CA TRP A 133 0.14 -23.30 -0.26
C TRP A 133 -0.13 -22.35 0.90
N LYS A 134 -0.91 -22.81 1.89
CA LYS A 134 -1.22 -22.03 3.10
C LYS A 134 0.04 -21.65 3.86
N GLU A 135 0.96 -22.59 4.08
CA GLU A 135 2.21 -22.32 4.80
C GLU A 135 3.05 -21.25 4.10
N ILE A 136 3.26 -21.38 2.78
CA ILE A 136 4.05 -20.43 2.00
C ILE A 136 3.40 -19.04 2.02
N ARG A 137 2.09 -18.97 1.80
CA ARG A 137 1.32 -17.72 1.84
C ARG A 137 1.46 -17.03 3.19
N ASP A 138 1.30 -17.78 4.28
CA ASP A 138 1.35 -17.23 5.64
C ASP A 138 2.77 -16.73 5.98
N ARG A 139 3.81 -17.43 5.53
CA ARG A 139 5.22 -17.00 5.68
C ARG A 139 5.53 -15.73 4.90
N ILE A 140 5.06 -15.63 3.65
CA ILE A 140 5.22 -14.42 2.84
C ILE A 140 4.45 -13.25 3.46
N ALA A 141 3.22 -13.48 3.93
CA ALA A 141 2.45 -12.46 4.63
C ALA A 141 3.19 -11.96 5.87
N ALA A 142 3.73 -12.86 6.71
CA ALA A 142 4.52 -12.49 7.88
C ALA A 142 5.75 -11.65 7.51
N ALA A 143 6.51 -12.03 6.48
CA ALA A 143 7.66 -11.26 6.02
C ALA A 143 7.29 -9.84 5.55
N LEU A 144 6.11 -9.66 4.93
CA LEU A 144 5.60 -8.33 4.56
C LEU A 144 5.24 -7.49 5.80
N VAL A 145 4.72 -8.12 6.86
CA VAL A 145 4.48 -7.44 8.15
C VAL A 145 5.79 -6.94 8.75
N ASP A 146 6.81 -7.81 8.78
CA ASP A 146 8.12 -7.46 9.32
C ASP A 146 8.76 -6.32 8.51
N LEU A 147 8.63 -6.35 7.17
CA LEU A 147 9.10 -5.28 6.30
C LEU A 147 8.37 -3.95 6.57
N HIS A 148 7.04 -3.98 6.73
CA HIS A 148 6.27 -2.78 7.10
C HIS A 148 6.66 -2.25 8.47
N ALA A 149 6.89 -3.11 9.46
CA ALA A 149 7.31 -2.72 10.81
C ALA A 149 8.73 -2.12 10.83
N ALA A 150 9.62 -2.61 9.97
CA ALA A 150 10.97 -2.10 9.82
C ALA A 150 11.07 -0.80 9.00
N ALA A 151 10.00 -0.40 8.31
CA ALA A 151 9.99 0.77 7.45
C ALA A 151 10.31 2.06 8.22
N GLN A 152 11.20 2.87 7.66
CA GLN A 152 11.63 4.15 8.22
C GLN A 152 11.08 5.31 7.38
N PRO A 153 11.10 6.56 7.89
CA PRO A 153 10.69 7.72 7.13
C PRO A 153 11.47 7.86 5.80
N PRO A 154 10.83 8.40 4.74
CA PRO A 154 11.49 8.63 3.45
C PRO A 154 12.79 9.45 3.60
N ARG A 155 13.84 9.04 2.89
CA ARG A 155 15.18 9.66 2.89
C ARG A 155 15.93 9.63 4.22
N THR A 156 15.55 8.74 5.15
CA THR A 156 16.33 8.51 6.38
C THR A 156 17.77 8.06 6.03
N PRO A 157 18.82 8.71 6.54
CA PRO A 157 20.21 8.32 6.29
C PRO A 157 20.48 6.87 6.69
N GLY A 158 21.31 6.16 5.90
CA GLY A 158 21.66 4.76 6.16
C GLY A 158 20.59 3.74 5.78
N THR A 159 19.47 4.15 5.17
CA THR A 159 18.43 3.23 4.69
C THR A 159 18.58 2.90 3.21
N ILE A 160 18.13 1.71 2.81
CA ILE A 160 18.01 1.32 1.41
C ILE A 160 16.58 1.56 0.92
N ARG A 161 16.46 2.16 -0.27
CA ARG A 161 15.15 2.32 -0.93
C ARG A 161 14.85 1.06 -1.73
N THR A 162 13.92 0.25 -1.23
CA THR A 162 13.51 -1.01 -1.87
C THR A 162 12.12 -0.89 -2.51
N SER A 163 11.83 -1.79 -3.44
CA SER A 163 10.47 -2.03 -3.94
C SER A 163 10.10 -3.47 -3.64
N THR A 164 8.90 -3.67 -3.11
CA THR A 164 8.33 -5.00 -2.88
C THR A 164 6.91 -4.99 -3.43
N THR A 165 6.62 -5.91 -4.34
CA THR A 165 5.28 -6.15 -4.88
C THR A 165 5.08 -7.66 -4.84
N VAL A 166 4.00 -8.09 -4.19
CA VAL A 166 3.66 -9.51 -4.00
C VAL A 166 2.18 -9.67 -4.27
N ALA A 167 1.82 -10.59 -5.17
CA ALA A 167 0.44 -11.02 -5.40
C ALA A 167 0.43 -12.55 -5.44
N LEU A 168 -0.19 -13.17 -4.43
CA LEU A 168 -0.41 -14.62 -4.37
C LEU A 168 -1.91 -14.86 -4.29
N PHE A 169 -2.44 -15.69 -5.18
CA PHE A 169 -3.86 -16.04 -5.23
C PHE A 169 -4.06 -17.43 -5.80
N GLU A 170 -5.12 -18.10 -5.36
CA GLU A 170 -5.60 -19.33 -5.99
C GLU A 170 -6.25 -18.99 -7.34
N MET A 171 -5.95 -19.80 -8.34
CA MET A 171 -6.63 -19.78 -9.65
C MET A 171 -7.87 -20.69 -9.58
N ALA A 172 -8.89 -20.36 -10.37
CA ALA A 172 -10.02 -21.27 -10.53
C ALA A 172 -9.53 -22.57 -11.16
N ALA A 173 -10.06 -23.71 -10.69
CA ALA A 173 -9.89 -24.96 -11.43
C ALA A 173 -10.55 -24.81 -12.81
N GLU A 174 -9.85 -25.29 -13.84
CA GLU A 174 -10.37 -25.33 -15.21
C GLU A 174 -11.58 -26.26 -15.36
#